data_AF-A0A258JKH2-F1
#
_entry.id   AF-A0A258JKH2-F1
#
_cell.length_a   1.000
_cell.length_b   1.000
_cell.length_c   1.000
_cell.angle_alpha   90.00
_cell.angle_beta   90.00
_cell.angle_gamma   90.00
#
_symmetry.space_group_name_H-M   'P 1'
#
loop_
_entity.id
_entity.type
_entity.pdbx_description
1 polymer ?
#
loop_
_entity_poly.entity_id
_entity_poly.type
_entity_poly.pdbx_seq_one_letter_code
_entity_poly.pdbx_strand_id
1 'polypeptide(L)'
;MVQPELNSFVNTTTVTLKWTASDVDTSDVLVYDVYFGTTAIPTIKVASNSTSTSWTSSTLQAATNYYWKVVVKDNKGGETIGQIWSFKTN
;
A
#
# COMPACT_ATOMS: atom_id res chain seq x y z
N MET A 1 6.91 8.65 5.17
CA MET A 1 6.27 7.90 6.28
C MET A 1 5.46 6.77 5.69
N VAL A 2 5.52 5.58 6.30
CA VAL A 2 4.72 4.42 5.90
C VAL A 2 3.89 3.95 7.09
N GLN A 3 2.62 3.64 6.87
CA GLN A 3 1.71 3.09 7.87
C GLN A 3 0.79 2.05 7.22
N PRO A 4 0.41 0.96 7.90
CA PRO A 4 1.04 0.43 9.11
C PRO A 4 2.51 0.07 8.87
N GLU A 5 3.33 0.18 9.92
CA GLU A 5 4.74 -0.20 9.85
C GLU A 5 4.89 -1.72 9.67
N LEU A 6 6.04 -2.13 9.11
CA LEU A 6 6.35 -3.54 8.88
C LEU A 6 6.30 -4.32 10.20
N ASN A 7 5.57 -5.45 10.20
CA ASN A 7 5.36 -6.34 11.34
C ASN A 7 4.60 -5.71 12.53
N SER A 8 3.76 -4.70 12.27
CA SER A 8 2.92 -4.10 13.32
C SER A 8 1.64 -4.89 13.60
N PHE A 9 1.02 -4.60 14.75
CA PHE A 9 -0.28 -5.13 15.14
C PHE A 9 -1.37 -4.08 15.01
N VAL A 10 -2.51 -4.46 14.42
CA VAL A 10 -3.68 -3.58 14.21
C VAL A 10 -4.84 -4.11 15.06
N ASN A 11 -5.29 -3.29 16.02
CA ASN A 11 -6.38 -3.59 16.96
C ASN A 11 -7.76 -3.13 16.45
N THR A 12 -7.83 -2.69 15.20
CA THR A 12 -9.03 -2.16 14.57
C THR A 12 -9.53 -3.11 13.50
N THR A 13 -10.82 -3.05 13.21
CA THR A 13 -11.43 -3.81 12.11
C THR A 13 -11.14 -3.20 10.74
N THR A 14 -10.46 -2.06 10.67
CA THR A 14 -10.03 -1.41 9.42
C THR A 14 -8.59 -0.95 9.58
N VAL A 15 -7.88 -0.80 8.46
CA VAL A 15 -6.55 -0.20 8.45
C VAL A 15 -6.49 0.91 7.40
N THR A 16 -5.80 2.00 7.73
CA THR A 16 -5.42 3.00 6.74
C THR A 16 -3.96 2.80 6.38
N LEU A 17 -3.72 2.37 5.15
CA LEU A 17 -2.42 2.34 4.53
C LEU A 17 -2.04 3.77 4.14
N LYS A 18 -0.81 4.18 4.45
CA LYS A 18 -0.21 5.44 4.05
C LYS A 18 1.20 5.18 3.57
N TRP A 19 1.61 5.85 2.52
CA TRP A 19 2.96 5.75 1.97
C TRP A 19 3.47 7.12 1.55
N THR A 20 4.77 7.19 1.29
CA THR A 20 5.39 8.35 0.66
C THR A 20 6.19 7.89 -0.54
N ALA A 21 6.05 8.62 -1.63
CA ALA A 21 6.89 8.49 -2.81
C ALA A 21 7.39 9.89 -3.20
N SER A 22 8.54 9.92 -3.83
CA SER A 22 9.17 11.14 -4.32
C SER A 22 9.79 10.85 -5.66
N ASP A 23 9.61 11.77 -6.60
CA ASP A 23 10.34 11.80 -7.86
C ASP A 23 11.39 12.92 -7.79
N VAL A 24 12.52 12.74 -8.47
CA VAL A 24 13.52 13.80 -8.67
C VAL A 24 12.97 14.88 -9.60
N ASP A 25 12.16 14.51 -10.59
CA ASP A 25 11.39 15.43 -11.43
C ASP A 25 10.08 15.78 -10.72
N THR A 26 10.08 16.86 -9.94
CA THR A 26 8.90 17.31 -9.18
C THR A 26 7.73 17.78 -10.05
N SER A 27 7.92 17.91 -11.37
CA SER A 27 6.86 18.19 -12.34
C SER A 27 6.06 16.96 -12.73
N ASP A 28 6.57 15.76 -12.48
CA ASP A 28 5.93 14.52 -12.91
C ASP A 28 4.82 14.14 -11.93
N VAL A 29 3.67 13.77 -12.49
CA VAL A 29 2.53 13.30 -11.71
C VAL A 29 2.74 11.82 -11.42
N LEU A 30 2.96 11.51 -10.14
CA LEU A 30 3.03 10.13 -9.68
C LEU A 30 1.63 9.56 -9.45
N VAL A 31 1.42 8.35 -9.95
CA VAL A 31 0.23 7.55 -9.65
C VAL A 31 0.60 6.24 -8.99
N TYR A 32 -0.32 5.71 -8.19
CA TYR A 32 -0.10 4.58 -7.31
C TYR A 32 -1.09 3.46 -7.59
N ASP A 33 -0.55 2.27 -7.87
CA ASP A 33 -1.31 1.01 -7.79
C ASP A 33 -1.04 0.38 -6.41
N VAL A 34 -2.09 0.21 -5.62
CA VAL A 34 -2.00 -0.38 -4.27
C VAL A 34 -2.46 -1.82 -4.33
N TYR A 35 -1.66 -2.71 -3.78
CA TYR A 35 -1.97 -4.13 -3.67
C TYR A 35 -2.12 -4.49 -2.20
N PHE A 36 -3.15 -5.25 -1.87
CA PHE A 36 -3.48 -5.61 -0.50
C PHE A 36 -4.15 -7.00 -0.45
N GLY A 37 -3.77 -7.82 0.52
CA GLY A 37 -4.40 -9.12 0.73
C GLY A 37 -3.73 -9.94 1.83
N THR A 38 -4.08 -11.22 1.91
CA THR A 38 -3.53 -12.18 2.90
C THR A 38 -2.41 -13.05 2.34
N THR A 39 -2.11 -12.93 1.04
CA THR A 39 -0.99 -13.61 0.39
C THR A 39 0.31 -12.82 0.60
N ALA A 40 1.39 -13.51 0.96
CA ALA A 40 2.71 -12.91 1.20
C ALA A 40 3.21 -12.04 0.03
N ILE A 41 2.87 -12.42 -1.20
CA ILE A 41 3.03 -11.58 -2.39
C ILE A 41 1.62 -11.13 -2.82
N PRO A 42 1.17 -9.93 -2.45
CA PRO A 42 -0.18 -9.48 -2.77
C PRO A 42 -0.31 -9.22 -4.29
N THR A 43 -1.29 -9.90 -4.90
CA THR A 43 -1.62 -9.82 -6.33
C THR A 43 -2.92 -9.06 -6.58
N ILE A 44 -3.75 -8.90 -5.56
CA ILE A 44 -5.04 -8.20 -5.64
C ILE A 44 -4.76 -6.70 -5.59
N LYS A 45 -5.12 -6.00 -6.67
CA LYS A 45 -5.06 -4.55 -6.75
C LYS A 45 -6.33 -3.94 -6.14
N VAL A 46 -6.17 -3.14 -5.10
CA VAL A 46 -7.27 -2.48 -4.37
C VAL A 46 -7.43 -1.00 -4.70
N ALA A 47 -6.42 -0.39 -5.31
CA ALA A 47 -6.49 0.92 -5.92
C ALA A 47 -5.64 0.93 -7.19
N SER A 48 -6.10 1.60 -8.25
CA SER A 48 -5.33 1.72 -9.49
C SER A 48 -5.21 3.16 -9.96
N ASN A 49 -4.01 3.52 -10.45
CA ASN A 49 -3.65 4.85 -10.92
C ASN A 49 -4.14 5.97 -9.98
N SER A 50 -4.05 5.74 -8.66
CA SER A 50 -4.50 6.70 -7.66
C SER A 50 -3.46 7.79 -7.47
N THR A 51 -3.89 9.04 -7.32
CA THR A 51 -3.00 10.15 -6.92
C THR A 51 -2.94 10.34 -5.39
N SER A 52 -3.76 9.60 -4.64
CA SER A 52 -3.75 9.61 -3.17
C SER A 52 -2.55 8.83 -2.65
N THR A 53 -1.95 9.29 -1.55
CA THR A 53 -0.90 8.59 -0.81
C THR A 53 -1.45 7.78 0.38
N SER A 54 -2.76 7.54 0.38
CA SER A 54 -3.44 6.74 1.39
C SER A 54 -4.58 5.91 0.81
N TRP A 55 -4.83 4.77 1.43
CA TRP A 55 -5.94 3.87 1.13
C TRP A 55 -6.45 3.23 2.42
N THR A 56 -7.77 3.19 2.61
CA THR A 56 -8.39 2.55 3.78
C THR A 56 -9.04 1.24 3.38
N SER A 57 -8.77 0.19 4.14
CA SER A 57 -9.34 -1.13 3.90
C SER A 57 -10.81 -1.20 4.27
N SER A 58 -11.49 -2.18 3.67
CA SER A 58 -12.73 -2.72 4.23
C SER A 58 -12.48 -3.42 5.56
N THR A 59 -13.54 -3.97 6.14
CA THR A 59 -13.47 -4.79 7.35
C THR A 59 -12.44 -5.92 7.21
N LEU A 60 -11.51 -5.98 8.15
CA LEU A 60 -10.49 -6.99 8.29
C LEU A 60 -10.95 -8.10 9.24
N GLN A 61 -10.45 -9.31 9.00
CA GLN A 61 -10.64 -10.44 9.88
C GLN A 61 -9.64 -10.36 11.03
N ALA A 62 -10.07 -10.70 12.25
CA ALA A 62 -9.21 -10.82 13.42
C ALA A 62 -8.15 -11.92 13.25
N ALA A 63 -7.07 -11.86 14.03
CA ALA A 63 -5.99 -12.85 14.06
C ALA A 63 -5.39 -13.23 12.68
N THR A 64 -5.42 -12.32 11.70
CA THR A 64 -5.06 -12.57 10.30
C THR A 64 -3.83 -11.76 9.88
N ASN A 65 -2.93 -12.39 9.11
CA ASN A 65 -1.78 -11.70 8.52
C ASN A 65 -2.19 -11.04 7.20
N TYR A 66 -1.88 -9.76 7.06
CA TYR A 66 -2.12 -8.97 5.87
C TYR A 66 -0.80 -8.45 5.31
N TYR A 67 -0.76 -8.35 3.98
CA TYR A 67 0.38 -7.91 3.21
C TYR A 67 -0.07 -6.86 2.21
N TRP A 68 0.79 -5.88 1.98
CA TRP A 68 0.51 -4.82 1.03
C TRP A 68 1.78 -4.29 0.39
N LYS A 69 1.63 -3.76 -0.82
CA LYS A 69 2.70 -3.05 -1.53
C LYS A 69 2.10 -1.95 -2.38
N VAL A 70 2.96 -1.01 -2.77
CA VAL A 70 2.60 0.09 -3.66
C VAL A 70 3.51 0.03 -4.86
N VAL A 71 2.93 0.09 -6.05
CA VAL A 71 3.66 0.30 -7.30
C VAL A 71 3.47 1.76 -7.68
N VAL A 72 4.58 2.49 -7.74
CA VAL A 72 4.62 3.90 -8.14
C VAL A 72 4.84 3.95 -9.64
N LYS A 73 4.10 4.82 -10.34
CA LYS A 73 4.25 5.03 -11.77
C LYS A 73 4.37 6.52 -12.06
N ASP A 74 5.26 6.85 -12.98
CA ASP A 74 5.34 8.19 -13.55
C ASP A 74 4.49 8.29 -14.84
N ASN A 75 4.38 9.51 -15.38
CA ASN A 75 3.68 9.80 -16.63
C ASN A 75 4.53 9.54 -17.89
N LYS A 76 5.77 9.06 -17.73
CA LYS A 76 6.74 8.71 -18.79
C LYS A 76 6.84 7.19 -18.99
N GLY A 77 6.09 6.40 -18.22
CA GLY A 77 6.03 4.93 -18.29
C GLY A 77 7.01 4.21 -17.36
N GLY A 78 7.73 4.93 -16.50
CA GLY A 78 8.52 4.34 -15.42
C GLY A 78 7.62 3.78 -14.33
N GLU A 79 7.93 2.55 -13.89
CA GLU A 79 7.25 1.90 -12.78
C GLU A 79 8.27 1.40 -11.76
N THR A 80 8.02 1.67 -10.49
CA THR A 80 8.83 1.16 -9.37
C THR A 80 7.95 0.36 -8.43
N ILE A 81 8.32 -0.89 -8.20
CA ILE A 81 7.65 -1.76 -7.24
C ILE A 81 8.25 -1.51 -5.85
N GLY A 82 7.44 -1.02 -4.92
CA GLY A 82 7.84 -0.84 -3.53
C GLY A 82 8.03 -2.16 -2.78
N GLN A 83 8.63 -2.06 -1.59
CA GLN A 83 8.74 -3.20 -0.68
C GLN A 83 7.35 -3.76 -0.29
N ILE A 84 7.32 -5.02 0.14
CA ILE A 84 6.12 -5.63 0.69
C ILE A 84 6.11 -5.37 2.20
N TRP A 85 5.07 -4.72 2.68
CA TRP A 85 4.79 -4.53 4.09
C TRP A 85 3.82 -5.59 4.58
N SER A 86 3.93 -5.94 5.86
CA SER A 86 3.05 -6.88 6.54
C SER A 86 2.59 -6.31 7.88
N PHE A 87 1.38 -6.68 8.30
CA PHE A 87 0.88 -6.44 9.65
C PHE A 87 -0.08 -7.56 10.03
N LYS A 88 -0.37 -7.69 11.32
CA LYS A 88 -1.29 -8.70 11.86
C LYS A 88 -2.44 -8.03 12.59
N THR A 89 -3.65 -8.53 12.40
CA THR A 89 -4.80 -8.15 13.23
C THR A 89 -4.83 -8.96 14.53
N ASN A 90 -5.24 -8.34 15.63
CA ASN A 90 -5.48 -9.05 16.89
C ASN A 90 -6.82 -9.78 16.92
#